data_AF-A0A5D3D5K3-F1
#
_entry.id   AF-A0A5D3D5K3-F1
#
_cell.length_a   1.000
_cell.length_b   1.000
_cell.length_c   1.000
_cell.angle_alpha   90.00
_cell.angle_beta   90.00
_cell.angle_gamma   90.00
#
_symmetry.space_group_name_H-M   'P 1'
#
loop_
_entity.id
_entity.type
_entity.pdbx_description
1 polymer ?
#
loop_
_entity_poly.entity_id
_entity_poly.type
_entity_poly.pdbx_seq_one_letter_code
_entity_poly.pdbx_strand_id
1 'polypeptide(L)'
;MPNSKIVQKVLRSLPRKFDMKVTVIEEAHDITTLRLDELFGSLLTFEMATVDRESKKGNGIAFISTHVDEEAEVILKQTWMSQ
;
A
#
# COMPACT_ATOMS: atom_id res chain seq x y z
N MET A 1 -4.70 12.11 20.51
CA MET A 1 -3.49 11.32 20.23
C MET A 1 -2.84 11.94 19.02
N PRO A 2 -1.55 12.33 19.03
CA PRO A 2 -0.92 12.82 17.82
C PRO A 2 -0.94 11.70 16.77
N ASN A 3 -1.39 12.03 15.56
CA ASN A 3 -1.59 11.05 14.47
C ASN A 3 -0.31 10.27 14.14
N SER A 4 0.86 10.85 14.43
CA SER A 4 2.19 10.23 14.29
C SER A 4 2.34 8.90 15.05
N LYS A 5 1.75 8.77 16.24
CA LYS A 5 1.81 7.51 17.01
C LYS A 5 1.02 6.38 16.34
N ILE A 6 -0.04 6.74 15.61
CA ILE A 6 -0.86 5.77 14.88
C ILE A 6 -0.11 5.33 13.62
N VAL A 7 0.48 6.28 12.88
CA VAL A 7 1.32 6.00 11.71
C VAL A 7 2.46 5.03 12.06
N GLN A 8 3.19 5.26 13.15
CA GLN A 8 4.23 4.33 13.61
C GLN A 8 3.69 2.93 13.95
N LYS A 9 2.52 2.85 14.58
CA LYS A 9 1.88 1.56 14.87
C LYS A 9 1.51 0.81 13.59
N VAL A 10 0.96 1.53 12.61
CA VAL A 10 0.60 0.97 11.29
C VAL A 10 1.86 0.44 10.61
N LEU A 11 2.90 1.27 10.45
CA LEU A 11 4.16 0.87 9.82
C LEU A 11 4.78 -0.38 10.49
N ARG A 12 4.77 -0.43 11.83
CA ARG A 12 5.27 -1.59 12.59
C ARG A 12 4.40 -2.86 12.44
N SER A 13 3.12 -2.70 12.10
CA SER A 13 2.19 -3.81 11.87
C SER A 13 2.21 -4.34 10.44
N LEU A 14 2.90 -3.68 9.51
CA LEU A 14 2.98 -4.12 8.13
C LEU A 14 3.78 -5.43 8.00
N PRO A 15 3.39 -6.34 7.09
CA PRO A 15 4.18 -7.53 6.77
C PRO A 15 5.55 -7.18 6.19
N ARG A 16 6.51 -8.09 6.36
CA ARG A 16 7.91 -7.92 5.89
C ARG A 16 8.06 -7.57 4.40
N LYS A 17 7.09 -7.92 3.56
CA LYS A 17 7.10 -7.54 2.13
C LYS A 17 7.13 -6.01 1.92
N PHE A 18 6.73 -5.23 2.93
CA PHE A 18 6.78 -3.78 2.92
C PHE A 18 8.03 -3.19 3.58
N ASP A 19 8.95 -3.99 4.15
CA ASP A 19 10.12 -3.47 4.89
C ASP A 19 10.90 -2.45 4.05
N MET A 20 11.16 -2.76 2.77
CA MET A 20 11.82 -1.86 1.84
C MET A 20 11.03 -0.57 1.60
N LYS A 21 9.70 -0.63 1.57
CA LYS A 21 8.84 0.54 1.41
C LYS A 21 8.79 1.38 2.68
N VAL A 22 8.76 0.74 3.85
CA VAL A 22 8.82 1.40 5.17
C VAL A 22 10.12 2.19 5.30
N THR A 23 11.27 1.60 4.98
CA THR A 23 12.57 2.30 5.00
C THR A 23 12.57 3.53 4.11
N VAL A 24 12.07 3.43 2.88
CA VAL A 24 11.98 4.58 1.97
C VAL A 24 11.05 5.66 2.52
N ILE A 25 9.93 5.29 3.15
CA ILE A 25 9.02 6.27 3.76
C ILE A 25 9.70 6.98 4.95
N GLU A 26 10.42 6.24 5.79
CA GLU A 26 11.17 6.80 6.93
C GLU A 26 12.32 7.70 6.50
N GLU A 27 12.96 7.42 5.35
CA GLU A 27 14.04 8.25 4.80
C GLU A 27 13.53 9.48 4.05
N ALA A 28 12.42 9.35 3.31
CA ALA A 28 11.91 10.42 2.44
C ALA A 28 10.92 11.37 3.13
N HIS A 29 10.19 10.90 4.16
CA HIS A 29 9.13 11.66 4.81
C HIS A 29 9.28 11.67 6.34
N ASP A 30 8.96 12.82 6.94
CA ASP A 30 8.85 12.91 8.39
C ASP A 30 7.57 12.22 8.88
N ILE A 31 7.73 11.08 9.55
CA ILE A 31 6.67 10.24 10.14
C ILE A 31 5.75 11.04 11.07
N THR A 32 6.24 12.12 11.67
CA THR A 32 5.43 12.97 12.57
C THR A 32 4.43 13.85 11.82
N THR A 33 4.70 14.13 10.55
CA THR A 33 3.89 14.95 9.66
C THR A 33 3.07 14.14 8.67
N LEU A 34 3.46 12.88 8.44
CA LEU A 34 2.81 11.99 7.47
C LEU A 34 1.34 11.74 7.86
N ARG A 35 0.45 11.97 6.90
CA ARG A 35 -0.99 11.71 7.06
C ARG A 35 -1.27 10.23 6.80
N LEU A 36 -2.22 9.66 7.55
CA LEU A 36 -2.61 8.26 7.38
C LEU A 36 -3.13 7.96 5.96
N ASP A 37 -3.90 8.88 5.39
CA ASP A 37 -4.43 8.77 4.03
C ASP A 37 -3.30 8.63 2.98
N GLU A 38 -2.24 9.43 3.15
CA GLU A 38 -1.06 9.40 2.28
C GLU A 38 -0.25 8.12 2.44
N LEU A 39 -0.13 7.62 3.68
CA LEU A 39 0.48 6.32 3.95
C LEU A 39 -0.30 5.19 3.26
N PHE A 40 -1.62 5.13 3.45
CA PHE A 40 -2.45 4.09 2.85
C PHE A 40 -2.42 4.16 1.32
N GLY A 41 -2.47 5.35 0.71
CA GLY A 41 -2.32 5.51 -0.74
C GLY A 41 -0.97 5.01 -1.26
N SER A 42 0.12 5.26 -0.54
CA SER A 42 1.47 4.79 -0.90
C SER A 42 1.62 3.27 -0.78
N LEU A 43 0.96 2.65 0.22
CA LEU A 43 0.93 1.20 0.41
C LEU A 43 0.08 0.51 -0.68
N LEU A 44 -1.11 1.05 -0.97
CA LEU A 44 -2.00 0.54 -2.02
C LEU A 44 -1.30 0.57 -3.39
N THR A 45 -0.68 1.70 -3.75
CA THR A 45 0.05 1.84 -5.01
C THR A 45 1.21 0.85 -5.11
N PHE A 46 1.91 0.60 -3.99
CA PHE A 46 2.99 -0.39 -3.95
C PHE A 46 2.46 -1.81 -4.19
N GLU A 47 1.35 -2.18 -3.54
CA GLU A 47 0.72 -3.48 -3.73
C GLU A 47 0.24 -3.67 -5.18
N MET A 48 -0.45 -2.68 -5.76
CA MET A 48 -0.88 -2.69 -7.17
C MET A 48 0.30 -2.83 -8.14
N ALA A 49 1.40 -2.09 -7.91
CA ALA A 49 2.61 -2.18 -8.74
C ALA A 49 3.30 -3.55 -8.62
N THR A 50 3.24 -4.20 -7.46
CA THR A 50 3.75 -5.56 -7.30
C THR A 50 2.86 -6.62 -7.97
N VAL A 51 1.54 -6.44 -7.97
CA VAL A 51 0.58 -7.33 -8.64
C VAL A 51 0.74 -7.30 -10.18
N ASP A 52 0.95 -6.12 -10.77
CA ASP A 52 1.23 -5.98 -12.23
C ASP A 52 2.52 -6.70 -12.65
N ARG A 53 3.48 -6.84 -11.73
CA ARG A 53 4.76 -7.49 -12.03
C ARG A 53 4.66 -9.01 -12.04
N GLU A 54 3.74 -9.60 -11.28
CA GLU A 54 3.52 -11.06 -11.24
C GLU A 54 2.70 -11.56 -12.45
N SER A 55 1.86 -10.70 -13.05
CA SER A 55 1.08 -11.01 -14.26
C SER A 55 1.88 -10.90 -15.57
N LYS A 56 3.14 -10.43 -15.55
CA LYS A 56 4.01 -10.35 -16.74
C LYS A 56 4.74 -11.65 -17.09
N LYS A 57 4.20 -12.81 -16.70
CA LYS A 57 4.47 -14.10 -17.35
C LYS A 57 3.22 -14.59 -18.08
N GLY A 58 2.74 -13.81 -19.06
CA GLY A 58 1.67 -14.26 -19.93
C GLY A 58 0.91 -13.13 -20.61
N ASN A 59 1.41 -12.75 -21.78
CA ASN A 59 0.65 -12.16 -22.89
C ASN A 59 0.09 -10.75 -22.71
N GLY A 60 0.42 -9.91 -23.69
CA GLY A 60 -0.50 -8.90 -24.22
C GLY A 60 -0.80 -7.74 -23.27
N ILE A 61 -0.15 -6.62 -23.53
CA ILE A 61 -0.55 -5.32 -23.00
C ILE A 61 -1.93 -4.99 -23.60
N ALA A 62 -2.99 -5.44 -22.93
CA ALA A 62 -4.35 -4.98 -23.17
C ALA A 62 -4.73 -4.17 -21.93
N PHE A 63 -4.60 -2.86 -22.11
CA PHE A 63 -5.19 -1.79 -21.32
C PHE A 63 -6.54 -2.23 -20.71
N ILE A 64 -6.55 -2.70 -19.46
CA ILE A 64 -7.78 -2.84 -18.67
C ILE A 64 -8.04 -1.47 -18.08
N SER A 65 -8.61 -0.62 -18.93
CA SER A 65 -9.34 0.55 -18.48
C SER A 65 -10.71 0.11 -17.99
N THR A 66 -11.13 0.77 -16.92
CA THR A 66 -12.44 0.74 -16.29
C THR A 66 -12.66 -0.40 -15.28
N HIS A 67 -12.74 0.03 -14.01
CA HIS A 67 -13.49 -0.63 -12.94
C HIS A 67 -12.84 -1.81 -12.19
N VAL A 68 -11.61 -1.65 -11.71
CA VAL A 68 -11.02 -2.57 -10.71
C VAL A 68 -10.35 -1.84 -9.54
N ASP A 69 -10.38 -0.51 -9.50
CA ASP A 69 -9.75 0.25 -8.41
C ASP A 69 -10.55 0.07 -7.10
N GLU A 70 -11.88 0.12 -7.19
CA GLU A 70 -12.79 0.07 -6.04
C GLU A 70 -12.93 -1.35 -5.47
N GLU A 71 -13.08 -2.35 -6.32
CA GLU A 71 -13.24 -3.75 -5.89
C GLU A 71 -11.93 -4.32 -5.30
N ALA A 72 -10.78 -3.97 -5.88
CA ALA A 72 -9.48 -4.34 -5.31
C ALA A 72 -9.22 -3.60 -4.00
N GLU A 73 -9.55 -2.30 -3.91
CA GLU A 73 -9.52 -1.55 -2.66
C GLU A 73 -10.40 -2.21 -1.59
N VAL A 74 -11.62 -2.61 -1.95
CA VAL A 74 -12.57 -3.27 -1.03
C VAL A 74 -12.02 -4.61 -0.57
N ILE A 75 -11.53 -5.47 -1.47
CA ILE A 75 -10.96 -6.78 -1.13
C ILE A 75 -9.71 -6.64 -0.26
N LEU A 76 -8.84 -5.69 -0.56
CA LEU A 76 -7.62 -5.45 0.21
C LEU A 76 -7.94 -4.86 1.58
N LYS A 77 -8.82 -3.86 1.67
CA LYS A 77 -9.32 -3.36 2.96
C LYS A 77 -9.97 -4.50 3.75
N GLN A 78 -10.79 -5.35 3.14
CA GLN A 78 -11.43 -6.49 3.82
C GLN A 78 -10.40 -7.50 4.35
N THR A 79 -9.39 -7.83 3.54
CA THR A 79 -8.34 -8.80 3.89
C THR A 79 -7.45 -8.27 5.01
N TRP A 80 -7.05 -7.01 4.95
CA TRP A 80 -6.24 -6.35 5.97
C TRP A 80 -7.00 -6.04 7.26
N MET A 81 -8.32 -5.78 7.18
CA MET A 81 -9.16 -5.55 8.35
C MET A 81 -9.58 -6.84 9.06
N SER A 82 -9.40 -8.01 8.43
CA SER A 82 -9.77 -9.31 9.00
C SER A 82 -8.60 -10.08 9.65
N GLN A 83 -7.42 -9.46 9.78
CA GLN A 83 -6.22 -10.05 10.39
C GLN A 83 -5.94 -9.46 11.78
#